data_AF-A0A0C2WX96-F1
#
_entry.id   AF-A0A0C2WX96-F1
#
_cell.length_a   1.000
_cell.length_b   1.000
_cell.length_c   1.000
_cell.angle_alpha   90.00
_cell.angle_beta   90.00
_cell.angle_gamma   90.00
#
_symmetry.space_group_name_H-M   'P 1'
#
loop_
_entity.id
_entity.type
_entity.pdbx_description
1 polymer ?
#
loop_
_entity_poly.entity_id
_entity_poly.type
_entity_poly.pdbx_seq_one_letter_code
_entity_poly.pdbx_strand_id
1 'polypeptide(L)'
;MDFACGTGLISKPHVKTIIGVDISQGMVDQYNLRVQRESIPPEKMRAVRAEFEGKVEELDDMKFDVIICSSSYHHFESIARITQTLEPPRRAS
;
A
#
# COMPACT_ATOMS: atom_id res chain seq x y z
N MET A 1 4.68 -0.49 -3.02
CA MET A 1 3.49 -0.21 -2.19
C MET A 1 2.55 -1.41 -2.26
N ASP A 2 2.03 -1.85 -1.12
CA ASP A 2 0.90 -2.78 -1.04
C ASP A 2 -0.37 -1.98 -0.73
N PHE A 3 -1.23 -1.80 -1.73
CA PHE A 3 -2.40 -0.93 -1.64
C PHE A 3 -3.64 -1.71 -1.19
N ALA A 4 -4.38 -1.14 -0.23
CA ALA A 4 -5.43 -1.83 0.52
C ALA A 4 -4.89 -3.15 1.10
N CYS A 5 -3.79 -3.03 1.85
CA CYS A 5 -2.96 -4.15 2.27
C CYS A 5 -3.62 -5.08 3.31
N GLY A 6 -4.72 -4.64 3.94
CA GLY A 6 -5.32 -5.35 5.06
C GLY A 6 -4.27 -5.64 6.14
N THR A 7 -4.21 -6.88 6.59
CA THR A 7 -3.24 -7.35 7.61
C THR A 7 -1.87 -7.75 7.03
N GLY A 8 -1.62 -7.52 5.75
CA GLY A 8 -0.31 -7.76 5.12
C GLY A 8 -0.02 -9.21 4.78
N LEU A 9 -1.05 -10.04 4.59
CA LEU A 9 -0.88 -11.46 4.26
C LEU A 9 -0.09 -11.73 2.98
N ILE A 10 -0.19 -10.81 2.02
CA ILE A 10 0.41 -10.95 0.68
C ILE A 10 1.77 -10.25 0.61
N SER A 11 2.02 -9.27 1.48
CA SER A 11 3.29 -8.58 1.58
C SER A 11 4.40 -9.53 2.07
N LYS A 12 5.40 -9.77 1.24
CA LYS A 12 6.54 -10.66 1.54
C LYS A 12 7.88 -9.92 1.45
N PRO A 13 8.81 -10.09 2.41
CA PRO A 13 10.04 -9.30 2.51
C PRO A 13 11.16 -9.67 1.52
N HIS A 14 10.82 -10.01 0.26
CA HIS A 14 11.80 -10.31 -0.80
C HIS A 14 12.24 -9.06 -1.58
N VAL A 15 11.77 -7.88 -1.18
CA VAL A 15 12.11 -6.58 -1.76
C VAL A 15 12.81 -5.71 -0.71
N LYS A 16 13.42 -4.60 -1.15
CA LYS A 16 14.17 -3.70 -0.27
C LYS A 16 13.32 -3.12 0.87
N THR A 17 12.12 -2.65 0.52
CA THR A 17 11.18 -2.03 1.46
C THR A 17 9.75 -2.25 0.99
N ILE A 18 8.82 -2.46 1.92
CA ILE A 18 7.38 -2.51 1.69
C ILE A 18 6.68 -1.48 2.57
N ILE A 19 5.86 -0.64 1.93
CA ILE A 19 4.88 0.19 2.60
C ILE A 19 3.50 -0.34 2.24
N GLY A 20 2.80 -0.83 3.25
CA GLY A 20 1.37 -1.15 3.18
C GLY A 20 0.54 0.11 3.40
N VAL A 21 -0.52 0.28 2.63
CA VAL A 21 -1.47 1.40 2.77
C VAL A 21 -2.86 0.82 2.93
N ASP A 22 -3.56 1.22 3.98
CA ASP A 22 -4.94 0.84 4.22
C ASP A 22 -5.73 1.99 4.87
N ILE A 23 -7.03 2.09 4.58
CA ILE A 23 -7.89 3.12 5.16
C ILE A 23 -8.25 2.82 6.62
N SER A 24 -8.21 1.53 7.00
CA SER A 24 -8.59 1.04 8.32
C SER A 24 -7.41 1.03 9.27
N GLN A 25 -7.50 1.82 10.34
CA GLN A 25 -6.49 1.80 11.41
C GLN A 25 -6.33 0.40 12.00
N GLY A 26 -7.43 -0.34 12.18
CA GLY A 26 -7.38 -1.70 12.72
C GLY A 26 -6.59 -2.66 11.82
N MET A 27 -6.66 -2.49 10.49
CA MET A 27 -5.85 -3.29 9.56
C MET A 27 -4.37 -2.93 9.65
N VAL A 28 -4.06 -1.64 9.70
CA VAL A 28 -2.70 -1.11 9.87
C VAL A 28 -2.07 -1.63 11.17
N ASP A 29 -2.81 -1.62 12.27
CA ASP A 29 -2.34 -2.10 13.57
C ASP A 29 -2.03 -3.61 13.52
N GLN A 30 -2.92 -4.41 12.92
CA GLN A 30 -2.70 -5.85 12.75
C GLN A 30 -1.52 -6.16 11.84
N TYR A 31 -1.35 -5.40 10.75
CA TYR A 31 -0.20 -5.51 9.87
C TYR A 31 1.10 -5.23 10.66
N ASN A 32 1.17 -4.11 11.35
CA ASN A 32 2.38 -3.71 12.09
C ASN A 32 2.69 -4.66 13.25
N LEU A 33 1.66 -5.16 13.94
CA LEU A 33 1.81 -6.21 14.95
C LEU A 33 2.38 -7.49 14.35
N ARG A 34 1.95 -7.89 13.16
CA ARG A 34 2.50 -9.04 12.45
C ARG A 34 3.97 -8.82 12.10
N VAL A 35 4.31 -7.68 11.50
CA VAL A 35 5.70 -7.31 11.17
C VAL A 35 6.59 -7.42 12.41
N GLN A 36 6.12 -6.88 13.54
CA GLN A 36 6.83 -6.95 14.82
C GLN A 36 7.00 -8.41 15.29
N ARG A 37 5.95 -9.23 15.20
CA ARG A 37 6.00 -10.66 15.57
C ARG A 37 6.98 -11.45 14.71
N GLU A 38 7.11 -11.10 13.43
CA GLU A 38 8.08 -11.69 12.51
C GLU A 38 9.50 -11.09 12.68
N SER A 39 9.70 -10.19 13.64
CA SER A 39 10.97 -9.49 13.90
C SER A 39 11.52 -8.77 12.66
N ILE A 40 10.62 -8.28 11.80
CA ILE A 40 11.00 -7.50 10.62
C ILE A 40 11.16 -6.03 11.05
N PRO A 41 12.30 -5.36 10.73
CA PRO A 41 12.47 -3.95 11.02
C PRO A 41 11.40 -3.08 10.32
N PRO A 42 10.78 -2.09 11.02
CA PRO A 42 9.78 -1.20 10.42
C PRO A 42 10.27 -0.44 9.18
N GLU A 43 11.57 -0.23 9.05
CA GLU A 43 12.21 0.41 7.90
C GLU A 43 12.19 -0.49 6.66
N LYS A 44 12.10 -1.81 6.85
CA LYS A 44 11.91 -2.78 5.77
C LYS A 44 10.45 -3.01 5.45
N MET A 45 9.57 -3.00 6.44
CA MET A 45 8.17 -3.32 6.23
C MET A 45 7.30 -2.68 7.31
N ARG A 46 6.34 -1.86 6.90
CA ARG A 46 5.33 -1.27 7.79
C ARG A 46 4.08 -0.92 7.01
N ALA A 47 2.97 -0.79 7.72
CA ALA A 47 1.73 -0.21 7.19
C ALA A 47 1.50 1.19 7.74
N VAL A 48 0.88 2.03 6.92
CA VAL A 48 0.41 3.37 7.28
C VAL A 48 -1.07 3.50 6.94
N ARG A 49 -1.78 4.28 7.77
CA ARG A 49 -3.15 4.63 7.49
C ARG A 49 -3.18 5.82 6.54
N ALA A 50 -3.75 5.64 5.36
CA ALA A 50 -4.01 6.73 4.43
C ALA A 50 -5.20 6.40 3.54
N GLU A 51 -5.95 7.44 3.19
CA GLU A 51 -6.82 7.43 2.03
C GLU A 51 -5.97 7.89 0.84
N PHE A 52 -5.76 7.00 -0.12
CA PHE A 52 -4.89 7.27 -1.26
C PHE A 52 -5.75 7.58 -2.47
N GLU A 53 -5.74 8.83 -2.91
CA GLU A 53 -6.45 9.28 -4.11
C GLU A 53 -5.52 9.46 -5.30
N GLY A 54 -4.21 9.22 -5.12
CA GLY A 54 -3.20 9.33 -6.18
C GLY A 54 -2.75 10.77 -6.43
N LYS A 55 -2.84 11.62 -5.41
CA LYS A 55 -2.45 13.02 -5.48
C LYS A 55 -0.97 13.19 -5.11
N VAL A 56 -0.34 14.21 -5.69
CA VAL A 56 0.98 14.70 -5.27
C VAL A 56 0.86 15.14 -3.80
N GLU A 57 1.90 14.96 -2.98
CA GLU A 57 1.94 15.20 -1.52
C GLU A 57 1.37 14.09 -0.63
N GLU A 58 0.71 13.07 -1.18
CA GLU A 58 0.30 11.88 -0.41
C GLU A 58 1.52 11.01 -0.07
N LEU A 59 1.54 10.45 1.15
CA LEU A 59 2.62 9.58 1.63
C LEU A 59 4.01 10.25 1.58
N ASP A 60 4.12 11.54 1.92
CA ASP A 60 5.39 12.29 1.95
C ASP A 60 6.16 12.26 0.62
N ASP A 61 5.44 12.30 -0.51
CA ASP A 61 6.01 12.21 -1.87
C ASP A 61 6.86 10.94 -2.12
N MET A 62 6.58 9.88 -1.38
CA MET A 62 7.25 8.59 -1.57
C MET A 62 7.03 8.06 -2.99
N LYS A 63 8.13 7.69 -3.64
CA LYS A 63 8.12 7.02 -4.94
C LYS A 63 8.16 5.51 -4.75
N PHE A 64 7.38 4.80 -5.55
CA PHE A 64 7.30 3.35 -5.51
C PHE A 64 7.69 2.75 -6.86
N ASP A 65 8.55 1.73 -6.84
CA ASP A 65 8.93 0.99 -8.05
C ASP A 65 7.80 0.08 -8.54
N VAL A 66 7.02 -0.46 -7.59
CA VAL A 66 5.92 -1.40 -7.84
C VAL A 66 4.77 -1.08 -6.90
N ILE A 67 3.56 -1.11 -7.44
CA ILE A 67 2.31 -1.03 -6.69
C ILE A 67 1.56 -2.35 -6.90
N ILE A 68 1.16 -2.99 -5.81
CA ILE A 68 0.32 -4.19 -5.83
C ILE A 68 -1.04 -3.89 -5.18
N CYS A 69 -2.09 -4.52 -5.70
CA CYS A 69 -3.47 -4.43 -5.20
C CYS A 69 -4.11 -5.81 -5.40
N SER A 70 -3.93 -6.71 -4.44
CA SER A 70 -4.07 -8.16 -4.67
C SER A 70 -5.36 -8.78 -4.16
N SER A 71 -6.15 -8.10 -3.31
CA SER A 71 -7.40 -8.64 -2.78
C SER A 71 -8.43 -7.58 -2.39
N SER A 72 -8.49 -6.47 -3.13
CA SER A 72 -9.31 -5.31 -2.77
C SER A 72 -10.13 -4.76 -3.93
N TYR A 73 -9.89 -5.21 -5.17
CA TYR A 73 -10.67 -4.79 -6.34
C TYR A 73 -12.18 -5.01 -6.21
N HIS A 74 -12.61 -6.06 -5.49
CA HIS A 74 -14.02 -6.34 -5.26
C HIS A 74 -14.69 -5.43 -4.20
N HIS A 75 -13.90 -4.63 -3.46
CA HIS A 75 -14.42 -3.63 -2.53
C HIS A 75 -14.57 -2.25 -3.17
N PHE A 76 -14.05 -2.04 -4.39
CA PHE A 76 -14.13 -0.76 -5.08
C PHE A 76 -15.32 -0.72 -6.04
N GLU A 77 -16.07 0.38 -5.99
CA GLU A 77 -17.19 0.63 -6.90
C GLU A 77 -16.77 0.69 -8.37
N SER A 78 -15.54 1.17 -8.64
CA SER A 78 -14.99 1.26 -9.99
C SER A 78 -13.54 0.76 -10.06
N ILE A 79 -13.36 -0.39 -10.71
CA ILE A 79 -12.06 -0.96 -11.03
C ILE A 79 -11.24 -0.02 -11.92
N ALA A 80 -11.89 0.64 -12.89
CA ALA A 80 -11.22 1.57 -13.79
C ALA A 80 -10.68 2.79 -13.04
N ARG A 81 -11.47 3.35 -12.11
CA ARG A 81 -11.05 4.49 -11.29
C ARG A 81 -9.84 4.12 -10.44
N ILE A 82 -9.90 3.00 -9.70
CA ILE A 82 -8.79 2.64 -8.82
C ILE A 82 -7.52 2.31 -9.60
N THR A 83 -7.65 1.67 -10.77
CA THR A 83 -6.50 1.39 -11.63
C THR A 83 -5.85 2.70 -12.11
N GLN A 84 -6.66 3.68 -12.53
CA GLN A 84 -6.16 4.99 -12.94
C GLN A 84 -5.46 5.76 -11.81
N THR A 85 -5.96 5.64 -10.58
CA THR A 85 -5.33 6.23 -9.39
C THR A 85 -3.97 5.61 -9.07
N LEU A 86 -3.78 4.32 -9.34
CA LEU A 86 -2.52 3.61 -9.08
C LEU A 86 -1.53 3.68 -10.27
N GLU A 87 -1.99 4.09 -11.45
CA GLU A 87 -1.14 4.26 -12.62
C GLU A 87 -0.24 5.50 -12.48
N PRO A 88 1.04 5.42 -12.89
CA PRO A 88 1.88 6.60 -12.95
C PRO A 88 1.30 7.62 -13.95
N PRO A 89 1.46 8.93 -13.70
CA PRO A 89 0.93 9.96 -14.58
C PRO A 89 1.46 9.77 -16.00
N ARG A 90 0.55 9.79 -16.98
CA ARG A 90 0.91 9.65 -18.39
C ARG A 90 1.88 10.77 -18.75
N ARG A 91 3.05 10.41 -19.28
CA ARG A 91 3.96 11.40 -19.85
C ARG A 91 3.22 12.14 -20.96
N ALA A 92 3.11 13.46 -20.84
CA ALA A 92 2.67 14.29 -21.94
C ALA A 92 3.69 14.09 -23.08
N SER A 93 3.21 13.55 -24.20
CA SER A 93 3.93 13.45 -25.46
C SER A 93 3.98 14.80 -26.17
#